data_AF-A0A2D5ZX73-F1
#
_entry.id   AF-A0A2D5ZX73-F1
#
_cell.length_a   1.000
_cell.length_b   1.000
_cell.length_c   1.000
_cell.angle_alpha   90.00
_cell.angle_beta   90.00
_cell.angle_gamma   90.00
#
_symmetry.space_group_name_H-M   'P 1'
#
loop_
_entity.id
_entity.type
_entity.pdbx_description
1 polymer ?
#
loop_
_entity_poly.entity_id
_entity_poly.type
_entity_poly.pdbx_seq_one_letter_code
_entity_poly.pdbx_strand_id
1 'polypeptide(L)'
;MMIGVTIKRISLTNLFKVISVCYTLAMRLTDNQIKQMVKLVFDALKEKRLIEFKVDEGQATQKAIQYIHADFEREKQLDEEINKMMDQMEAQHPGEFQRYKMFPLLKKKMAKEKGIIL
;
A
#
# COMPACT_ATOMS: atom_id res chain seq x y z
N MET A 1 -17.04 3.26 13.24
CA MET A 1 -18.19 2.81 12.43
C MET A 1 -17.64 2.16 11.16
N MET A 2 -17.53 0.83 11.12
CA MET A 2 -17.00 0.10 9.96
C MET A 2 -18.12 -0.12 8.95
N ILE A 3 -18.12 0.62 7.84
CA ILE A 3 -19.09 0.44 6.76
C ILE A 3 -18.63 -0.78 5.93
N GLY A 4 -19.17 -1.94 6.29
CA GLY A 4 -18.82 -3.24 5.71
C GLY A 4 -19.42 -3.43 4.31
N VAL A 5 -18.58 -3.35 3.29
CA VAL A 5 -18.89 -3.86 1.95
C VAL A 5 -18.83 -5.39 2.02
N THR A 6 -19.99 -6.05 1.97
CA THR A 6 -20.09 -7.52 1.92
C THR A 6 -20.19 -7.92 0.46
N ILE A 7 -19.12 -8.53 -0.05
CA ILE A 7 -19.04 -9.10 -1.39
C ILE A 7 -19.26 -10.60 -1.26
N LYS A 8 -20.08 -11.19 -2.14
CA LYS A 8 -20.49 -12.60 -2.10
C LYS A 8 -19.34 -13.64 -2.13
N ARG A 9 -18.08 -13.26 -2.40
CA ARG A 9 -16.92 -14.18 -2.38
C ARG A 9 -15.54 -13.61 -1.97
N ILE A 10 -15.33 -12.31 -1.82
CA ILE A 10 -13.99 -11.77 -1.50
C ILE A 10 -14.17 -10.54 -0.59
N SER A 11 -13.80 -10.66 0.69
CA SER A 11 -13.77 -9.52 1.62
C SER A 11 -13.02 -8.33 1.00
N LEU A 12 -13.46 -7.09 1.24
CA LEU A 12 -12.81 -5.87 0.74
C LEU A 12 -11.29 -5.89 1.02
N THR A 13 -10.88 -6.47 2.15
CA THR A 13 -9.48 -6.70 2.55
C THR A 13 -8.68 -7.59 1.60
N ASN A 14 -9.31 -8.54 0.92
CA ASN A 14 -8.69 -9.39 -0.09
C ASN A 14 -8.64 -8.73 -1.47
N LEU A 15 -9.56 -7.80 -1.77
CA LEU A 15 -9.47 -6.97 -2.98
C LEU A 15 -8.25 -6.03 -2.92
N PHE A 16 -7.98 -5.49 -1.73
CA PHE A 16 -6.75 -4.72 -1.46
C PHE A 16 -5.48 -5.55 -1.63
N LYS A 17 -5.49 -6.85 -1.28
CA LYS A 17 -4.37 -7.75 -1.60
C LYS A 17 -4.16 -7.93 -3.10
N VAL A 18 -5.22 -8.01 -3.91
CA VAL A 18 -5.09 -8.13 -5.38
C VAL A 18 -4.53 -6.85 -6.00
N ILE A 19 -4.96 -5.68 -5.52
CA ILE A 19 -4.41 -4.38 -5.97
C ILE A 19 -2.95 -4.22 -5.51
N SER A 20 -2.63 -4.65 -4.28
CA SER A 20 -1.29 -4.61 -3.70
C SER A 20 -0.31 -5.58 -4.38
N VAL A 21 -0.75 -6.77 -4.80
CA VAL A 21 0.10 -7.74 -5.54
C VAL A 21 0.46 -7.25 -6.94
N CYS A 22 -0.30 -6.32 -7.52
CA CYS A 22 0.08 -5.65 -8.77
C CYS A 22 1.14 -4.56 -8.60
N TYR A 23 1.49 -4.18 -7.36
CA TYR A 23 2.47 -3.13 -7.06
C TYR A 23 3.68 -3.69 -6.31
N THR A 24 4.64 -4.19 -7.07
CA THR A 24 6.00 -4.41 -6.60
C THR A 24 6.95 -3.86 -7.65
N LEU A 25 6.87 -2.56 -7.93
CA LEU A 25 7.86 -1.83 -8.72
C LEU A 25 7.70 -0.35 -8.42
N ALA A 26 8.75 0.23 -7.85
CA ALA A 26 8.88 1.63 -7.48
C ALA A 26 8.47 2.57 -8.62
N MET A 27 7.22 3.05 -8.61
CA MET A 27 6.78 4.19 -9.41
C MET A 27 5.81 5.04 -8.60
N ARG A 28 6.15 6.33 -8.47
CA ARG A 28 5.28 7.37 -7.91
C ARG A 28 4.12 7.57 -8.88
N LEU A 29 3.02 6.84 -8.66
CA LEU A 29 1.81 7.07 -9.42
C LEU A 29 1.29 8.47 -9.16
N THR A 30 0.93 9.17 -10.23
CA THR A 30 0.15 10.42 -10.12
C THR A 30 -1.28 10.10 -9.69
N ASP A 31 -1.96 11.06 -9.06
CA ASP A 31 -3.36 10.91 -8.64
C ASP A 31 -4.28 10.47 -9.78
N ASN A 32 -4.00 10.92 -11.00
CA ASN A 32 -4.77 10.53 -12.18
C ASN A 32 -4.55 9.04 -12.52
N GLN A 33 -3.31 8.55 -12.42
CA GLN A 33 -3.02 7.13 -12.63
C GLN A 33 -3.66 6.25 -11.54
N ILE A 34 -3.67 6.70 -10.28
CA ILE A 34 -4.36 6.00 -9.18
C ILE A 34 -5.86 5.91 -9.48
N LYS A 35 -6.49 7.01 -9.89
CA LYS A 35 -7.91 7.05 -10.27
C LYS A 35 -8.23 6.08 -11.42
N GLN A 36 -7.42 6.11 -12.49
CA GLN A 36 -7.61 5.22 -13.64
C GLN A 36 -7.44 3.75 -13.25
N MET A 37 -6.43 3.43 -12.42
CA MET A 37 -6.21 2.08 -11.93
C MET A 37 -7.39 1.56 -11.12
N VAL A 38 -7.89 2.34 -10.16
CA VAL A 38 -9.06 1.96 -9.35
C VAL A 38 -10.27 1.70 -10.24
N LYS A 39 -10.51 2.56 -11.23
CA LYS A 39 -11.59 2.38 -12.20
C LYS A 39 -11.44 1.08 -12.98
N LEU A 40 -10.26 0.82 -13.56
CA LEU A 40 -9.99 -0.41 -14.33
C LEU A 40 -10.22 -1.67 -13.49
N VAL A 41 -9.78 -1.65 -12.23
CA VAL A 41 -9.99 -2.77 -11.30
C VAL A 41 -11.47 -2.96 -11.03
N PHE A 42 -12.22 -1.89 -10.73
CA PHE A 42 -13.66 -1.98 -10.49
C PHE A 42 -14.44 -2.45 -11.73
N ASP A 43 -14.08 -1.96 -12.91
CA ASP A 43 -14.69 -2.39 -14.18
C ASP A 43 -14.45 -3.88 -14.44
N ALA A 44 -13.22 -4.37 -14.27
CA ALA A 44 -12.89 -5.78 -14.42
C ALA A 44 -13.62 -6.68 -13.41
N LEU A 45 -13.84 -6.20 -12.17
CA LEU A 45 -14.58 -6.93 -11.15
C LEU A 45 -16.09 -6.95 -11.42
N LYS A 46 -16.64 -5.83 -11.91
CA LYS A 46 -18.05 -5.72 -12.33
C LYS A 46 -18.35 -6.67 -13.48
N GLU A 47 -17.48 -6.71 -14.49
CA GLU A 47 -17.61 -7.61 -15.64
C GLU A 47 -17.69 -9.08 -15.20
N LYS A 48 -16.84 -9.47 -14.24
CA LYS A 48 -16.83 -10.83 -13.67
C LYS A 48 -17.94 -11.07 -12.65
N ARG A 49 -18.81 -10.08 -12.38
CA ARG A 49 -19.86 -10.11 -11.34
C ARG A 49 -19.32 -10.49 -9.96
N LEU A 50 -18.09 -10.07 -9.66
CA LEU A 50 -17.38 -10.37 -8.42
C LEU A 50 -17.60 -9.30 -7.34
N ILE A 51 -18.30 -8.20 -7.65
CA ILE A 51 -18.50 -7.06 -6.77
C ILE A 51 -19.95 -6.58 -6.85
N GLU A 52 -20.49 -6.19 -5.71
CA GLU A 52 -21.75 -5.48 -5.56
C GLU A 52 -21.50 -4.30 -4.62
N PHE A 53 -21.79 -3.09 -5.07
CA PHE A 53 -21.58 -1.90 -4.27
C PHE A 53 -22.76 -1.69 -3.33
N LYS A 54 -22.47 -1.61 -2.02
CA LYS A 54 -23.47 -1.26 -0.99
C LYS A 54 -23.69 0.23 -0.82
N VAL A 55 -22.87 1.03 -1.49
CA VAL A 55 -22.88 2.48 -1.48
C VAL A 55 -22.77 2.94 -2.93
N ASP A 56 -22.94 4.23 -3.14
CA ASP A 56 -22.64 4.84 -4.43
C ASP A 56 -21.23 4.48 -4.92
N GLU A 57 -21.10 4.20 -6.22
CA GLU A 57 -19.84 3.78 -6.84
C GLU A 57 -18.77 4.87 -6.73
N GLY A 58 -19.16 6.14 -6.80
CA GLY A 58 -18.26 7.28 -6.59
C GLY A 58 -17.68 7.29 -5.19
N GLN A 59 -18.49 7.03 -4.17
CA GLN A 59 -18.03 6.92 -2.78
C GLN A 59 -17.07 5.73 -2.57
N ALA A 60 -17.40 4.57 -3.15
CA ALA A 60 -16.53 3.39 -3.09
C ALA A 60 -15.17 3.65 -3.77
N THR A 61 -15.19 4.33 -4.92
CA THR A 61 -14.00 4.70 -5.69
C THR A 61 -13.12 5.67 -4.91
N GLN A 62 -13.72 6.74 -4.36
CA GLN A 62 -12.98 7.71 -3.54
C GLN A 62 -12.32 7.04 -2.34
N LYS A 63 -13.02 6.13 -1.68
CA LYS A 63 -12.50 5.39 -0.54
C LYS A 63 -11.36 4.45 -0.93
N ALA A 64 -11.44 3.79 -2.08
CA ALA A 64 -10.35 2.98 -2.61
C ALA A 64 -9.09 3.81 -2.90
N ILE A 65 -9.26 4.99 -3.50
CA ILE A 65 -8.16 5.95 -3.72
C ILE A 65 -7.53 6.37 -2.39
N GLN A 66 -8.34 6.71 -1.39
CA GLN A 66 -7.85 7.08 -0.05
C GLN A 66 -7.02 5.97 0.60
N TYR A 67 -7.44 4.72 0.47
CA TYR A 67 -6.68 3.59 0.99
C TYR A 67 -5.31 3.45 0.30
N ILE A 68 -5.26 3.63 -1.03
CA ILE A 68 -3.98 3.59 -1.77
C ILE A 68 -3.05 4.71 -1.29
N HIS A 69 -3.56 5.94 -1.12
CA HIS A 69 -2.76 7.04 -0.58
C HIS A 69 -2.27 6.77 0.85
N ALA A 70 -3.15 6.22 1.70
CA ALA A 70 -2.77 5.87 3.06
C ALA A 70 -1.65 4.81 3.07
N ASP A 71 -1.68 3.85 2.14
CA ASP A 71 -0.64 2.83 2.01
C ASP A 71 0.70 3.44 1.57
N PHE A 72 0.70 4.35 0.58
CA PHE A 72 1.91 5.06 0.19
C PHE A 72 2.48 5.94 1.31
N GLU A 73 1.62 6.60 2.07
CA GLU A 73 2.07 7.42 3.20
C GLU A 73 2.67 6.53 4.31
N ARG A 74 2.10 5.35 4.58
CA ARG A 74 2.67 4.38 5.51
C ARG A 74 4.04 3.87 5.04
N GLU A 75 4.21 3.60 3.75
CA GLU A 75 5.50 3.19 3.19
C GLU A 75 6.54 4.32 3.31
N LYS A 76 6.16 5.56 2.99
CA LYS A 76 7.03 6.72 3.11
C LYS A 76 7.49 6.94 4.56
N GLN A 77 6.57 6.85 5.51
CA GLN A 77 6.89 6.97 6.94
C GLN A 77 7.85 5.85 7.40
N LEU A 78 7.68 4.64 6.88
CA LEU A 78 8.60 3.54 7.13
C LEU A 78 10.01 3.87 6.61
N ASP A 79 10.13 4.40 5.41
CA ASP A 79 11.42 4.80 4.83
C ASP A 79 12.10 5.93 5.64
N GLU A 80 11.33 6.92 6.11
CA GLU A 80 11.84 7.99 6.98
C GLU A 80 12.34 7.45 8.33
N GLU A 81 11.61 6.51 8.93
CA GLU A 81 11.97 5.87 10.19
C GLU A 81 13.25 5.03 10.07
N ILE A 82 13.39 4.26 8.97
CA ILE A 82 14.59 3.47 8.69
C ILE A 82 15.80 4.39 8.51
N ASN A 83 15.64 5.51 7.79
CA ASN A 83 16.72 6.47 7.62
C ASN A 83 17.17 7.06 8.96
N LYS A 84 16.24 7.46 9.84
CA LYS A 84 16.58 7.94 11.19
C LYS A 84 17.33 6.88 12.01
N MET A 85 16.90 5.62 11.95
CA MET A 85 17.56 4.53 12.64
C MET A 85 18.98 4.31 12.13
N MET A 86 19.17 4.36 10.81
CA MET A 86 20.48 4.25 10.17
C MET A 86 21.42 5.39 10.58
N ASP A 87 20.92 6.64 10.55
CA ASP A 87 21.71 7.82 10.94
C ASP A 87 22.15 7.74 12.42
N GLN A 88 21.27 7.24 13.30
CA GLN A 88 21.59 7.02 14.73
C GLN A 88 22.65 5.92 14.92
N MET A 89 22.57 4.82 14.16
CA MET A 89 23.54 3.73 14.24
C MET A 89 24.90 4.14 13.67
N GLU A 90 24.92 4.89 12.58
CA GLU A 90 26.15 5.42 11.98
C GLU A 90 26.86 6.42 12.91
N ALA A 91 26.11 7.24 13.64
CA ALA A 91 26.66 8.13 14.67
C ALA A 91 27.30 7.37 15.85
N GLN A 92 26.79 6.19 16.20
CA GLN A 92 27.33 5.35 17.28
C GLN A 92 28.51 4.47 16.83
N HIS A 93 28.51 4.06 15.56
CA HIS A 93 29.48 3.13 14.97
C HIS A 93 29.96 3.61 13.59
N PRO A 94 30.80 4.66 13.56
CA PRO A 94 31.24 5.25 12.29
C PRO A 94 32.11 4.27 11.48
N GLY A 95 31.80 4.13 10.19
CA GLY A 95 32.61 3.35 9.23
C GLY A 95 32.30 1.85 9.17
N GLU A 96 31.47 1.31 10.06
CA GLU A 96 31.08 -0.12 10.02
C GLU A 96 29.84 -0.39 9.13
N PHE A 97 29.12 0.66 8.72
CA PHE A 97 27.82 0.52 8.05
C PHE A 97 27.89 0.69 6.53
N GLN A 98 27.45 -0.35 5.81
CA GLN A 98 27.17 -0.28 4.38
C GLN A 98 25.68 0.06 4.16
N ARG A 99 25.34 1.36 4.19
CA ARG A 99 23.94 1.86 4.12
C ARG A 99 23.12 1.23 3.01
N TYR A 100 23.69 1.11 1.81
CA TYR A 100 23.04 0.51 0.64
C TYR A 100 22.60 -0.94 0.85
N LYS A 101 23.35 -1.74 1.62
CA LYS A 101 23.02 -3.14 1.90
C LYS A 101 22.07 -3.29 3.09
N MET A 102 22.21 -2.42 4.09
CA MET A 102 21.44 -2.49 5.34
C MET A 102 20.00 -1.97 5.17
N PHE A 103 19.82 -0.91 4.39
CA PHE A 103 18.50 -0.32 4.14
C PHE A 103 17.44 -1.32 3.66
N PRO A 104 17.66 -2.13 2.61
CA PRO A 104 16.65 -3.09 2.15
C PRO A 104 16.38 -4.21 3.17
N LEU A 105 17.38 -4.61 3.99
CA LEU A 105 17.20 -5.61 5.04
C LEU A 105 16.31 -5.08 6.18
N LEU A 106 16.58 -3.86 6.63
CA LEU A 106 15.77 -3.20 7.66
C LEU A 106 14.37 -2.89 7.14
N LYS A 107 14.24 -2.41 5.90
CA LYS A 107 12.93 -2.16 5.28
C LYS A 107 12.06 -3.41 5.27
N LYS A 108 12.62 -4.55 4.86
CA LYS A 108 11.90 -5.82 4.85
C LYS A 108 11.50 -6.28 6.25
N LYS A 109 12.39 -6.14 7.24
CA LYS A 109 12.11 -6.53 8.63
C LYS A 109 11.02 -5.66 9.25
N MET A 110 11.14 -4.34 9.15
CA MET A 110 10.20 -3.40 9.74
C MET A 110 8.85 -3.41 9.04
N ALA A 111 8.81 -3.59 7.71
CA ALA A 111 7.56 -3.76 6.99
C ALA A 111 6.79 -4.99 7.49
N LYS A 112 7.48 -6.11 7.72
CA LYS A 112 6.87 -7.33 8.29
C LYS A 112 6.32 -7.10 9.70
N GLU A 113 7.06 -6.42 10.55
CA GLU A 113 6.64 -6.10 11.93
C GLU A 113 5.43 -5.16 11.97
N LYS A 114 5.38 -4.18 11.05
CA LYS A 114 4.31 -3.18 10.95
C LYS A 114 3.14 -3.61 10.07
N GLY A 115 3.18 -4.81 9.49
CA GLY A 115 2.16 -5.30 8.57
C GLY A 115 2.01 -4.46 7.31
N ILE A 116 3.09 -3.81 6.86
CA ILE A 116 3.15 -3.07 5.60
C ILE A 116 3.53 -4.07 4.50
N ILE A 117 2.77 -4.06 3.40
CA ILE A 117 3.07 -4.86 2.23
C ILE A 117 3.97 -4.01 1.32
N LEU A 118 5.13 -4.56 0.93
CA LEU A 118 6.11 -3.95 0.04
C LEU A 118 5.97 -4.47 -1.40
#